data_AF-A0A7S3KAC7-F1
#
_entry.id   AF-A0A7S3KAC7-F1
#
_cell.length_a   1.000
_cell.length_b   1.000
_cell.length_c   1.000
_cell.angle_alpha   90.00
_cell.angle_beta   90.00
_cell.angle_gamma   90.00
#
_symmetry.space_group_name_H-M   'P 1'
#
loop_
_entity.id
_entity.type
_entity.pdbx_description
1 polymer ?
#
loop_
_entity_poly.entity_id
_entity_poly.type
_entity_poly.pdbx_seq_one_letter_code
_entity_poly.pdbx_strand_id
1 'polypeptide(L)'
;QGTSAPKEVNESFYAIQKSANMFLKEKNKYEDEDDEEEAKHEIHGQIIEEENVEETKQTEPIDAAGDRRKTRTRANNEILNTANVEDAPVTFASLPSEAEGEGEEEEVNISKEEVIKERRKKRLATKIDKLFLMLYEDLNLLITWENEEKKKAEEQAPDAFNYNGIVWVHRGKLAERISRKRLAEKAYRNAIERGFSLYTWYRLLDIYSETYNPKACLVCVAEILDQADDDGIEKFTKLPYWIESVVYHLVAVNGLKAIVKLTKEMELEDCR
;
A
#
# COMPACT_ATOMS: atom_id res chain seq x y z
N GLN A 1 -12.34 -62.72 -20.51
CA GLN A 1 -11.76 -62.20 -19.26
C GLN A 1 -12.09 -60.73 -19.20
N GLY A 2 -13.15 -60.37 -18.47
CA GLY A 2 -13.65 -58.99 -18.37
C GLY A 2 -13.15 -58.35 -17.09
N THR A 3 -12.40 -57.25 -17.22
CA THR A 3 -11.85 -56.48 -16.10
C THR A 3 -12.88 -55.45 -15.63
N SER A 4 -13.45 -55.71 -14.44
CA SER A 4 -14.32 -54.79 -13.71
C SER A 4 -13.48 -53.67 -13.08
N ALA A 5 -13.80 -52.42 -13.38
CA ALA A 5 -13.20 -51.26 -12.73
C ALA A 5 -13.68 -51.10 -11.26
N PRO A 6 -12.84 -50.57 -10.35
CA PRO A 6 -13.15 -50.45 -8.94
C PRO A 6 -14.14 -49.31 -8.67
N LYS A 7 -15.26 -49.62 -8.00
CA LYS A 7 -16.37 -48.68 -7.72
C LYS A 7 -16.10 -47.69 -6.56
N GLU A 8 -15.03 -47.88 -5.80
CA GLU A 8 -14.83 -47.14 -4.53
C GLU A 8 -14.32 -45.69 -4.70
N VAL A 9 -13.75 -45.33 -5.86
CA VAL A 9 -13.16 -43.99 -6.06
C VAL A 9 -14.23 -42.90 -6.27
N ASN A 10 -15.45 -43.27 -6.65
CA ASN A 10 -16.49 -42.29 -6.97
C ASN A 10 -17.24 -41.76 -5.74
N GLU A 11 -17.25 -42.47 -4.61
CA GLU A 11 -17.95 -42.01 -3.41
C GLU A 11 -17.22 -40.88 -2.69
N SER A 12 -15.88 -40.87 -2.72
CA SER A 12 -15.08 -39.81 -2.08
C SER A 12 -15.23 -38.47 -2.80
N PHE A 13 -15.32 -38.48 -4.13
CA PHE A 13 -15.50 -37.27 -4.93
C PHE A 13 -16.86 -36.61 -4.65
N TYR A 14 -17.92 -37.42 -4.52
CA TYR A 14 -19.26 -36.91 -4.22
C TYR A 14 -19.35 -36.32 -2.80
N ALA A 15 -18.64 -36.92 -1.83
CA ALA A 15 -18.56 -36.39 -0.47
C ALA A 15 -17.83 -35.02 -0.42
N ILE A 16 -16.73 -34.88 -1.17
CA ILE A 16 -15.98 -33.61 -1.25
C ILE A 16 -16.82 -32.51 -1.91
N GLN A 17 -17.50 -32.83 -3.01
CA GLN A 17 -18.35 -31.86 -3.71
C GLN A 17 -19.54 -31.41 -2.87
N LYS A 18 -20.12 -32.32 -2.07
CA LYS A 18 -21.23 -32.00 -1.15
C LYS A 18 -20.77 -31.08 -0.01
N SER A 19 -19.58 -31.30 0.55
CA SER A 19 -19.00 -30.43 1.59
C SER A 19 -18.67 -29.03 1.06
N ALA A 20 -18.14 -28.93 -0.16
CA ALA A 20 -17.85 -27.63 -0.80
C ALA A 20 -19.13 -26.80 -1.02
N ASN A 21 -20.23 -27.45 -1.43
CA ASN A 21 -21.51 -26.77 -1.64
C ASN A 21 -22.18 -26.32 -0.33
N MET A 22 -21.98 -27.03 0.80
CA MET A 22 -22.45 -26.55 2.10
C MET A 22 -21.73 -25.27 2.53
N PHE A 23 -20.40 -25.23 2.35
CA PHE A 23 -19.59 -24.08 2.75
C PHE A 23 -19.95 -22.80 1.97
N LEU A 24 -20.24 -22.92 0.67
CA LEU A 24 -20.71 -21.81 -0.16
C LEU A 24 -22.08 -21.29 0.26
N LYS A 25 -22.97 -22.18 0.71
CA LYS A 25 -24.32 -21.80 1.14
C LYS A 25 -24.33 -21.10 2.50
N GLU A 26 -23.37 -21.42 3.35
CA GLU A 26 -23.20 -20.78 4.66
C GLU A 26 -22.57 -19.39 4.53
N LYS A 27 -21.64 -19.19 3.58
CA LYS A 27 -21.05 -17.88 3.31
C LYS A 27 -22.07 -16.84 2.83
N ASN A 28 -23.01 -17.24 1.97
CA ASN A 28 -24.05 -16.33 1.48
C ASN A 28 -25.09 -15.96 2.54
N LYS A 29 -25.12 -16.63 3.69
CA LYS A 29 -26.10 -16.31 4.76
C LYS A 29 -25.68 -15.09 5.59
N TYR A 30 -24.39 -14.75 5.61
CA TYR A 30 -23.86 -13.65 6.42
C TYR A 30 -23.73 -12.32 5.66
N GLU A 31 -23.91 -12.31 4.33
CA GLU A 31 -23.82 -11.07 3.54
C GLU A 31 -25.15 -10.29 3.49
N ASP A 32 -26.27 -10.85 3.97
CA ASP A 32 -27.59 -10.19 3.95
C ASP A 32 -27.97 -9.53 5.31
N GLU A 33 -27.18 -9.71 6.38
CA GLU A 33 -27.50 -9.17 7.72
C GLU A 33 -26.75 -7.84 8.05
N ASP A 34 -25.72 -7.47 7.30
CA ASP A 34 -24.91 -6.25 7.58
C ASP A 34 -25.48 -4.97 6.92
N ASP A 35 -26.38 -5.08 5.93
CA ASP A 35 -26.94 -3.92 5.22
C ASP A 35 -28.11 -3.24 5.96
N GLU A 36 -28.65 -3.82 7.05
CA GLU A 36 -29.76 -3.24 7.82
C GLU A 36 -29.34 -2.38 9.03
N GLU A 37 -28.09 -2.44 9.49
CA GLU A 37 -27.61 -1.60 10.61
C GLU A 37 -27.06 -0.23 10.18
N GLU A 38 -26.61 -0.06 8.93
CA GLU A 38 -25.97 1.19 8.49
C GLU A 38 -26.97 2.35 8.27
N ALA A 39 -28.27 2.05 8.12
CA ALA A 39 -29.31 3.07 7.89
C ALA A 39 -29.78 3.83 9.16
N LYS A 40 -29.27 3.51 10.37
CA LYS A 40 -29.71 4.14 11.64
C LYS A 40 -28.76 5.18 12.20
N HIS A 41 -27.55 5.35 11.64
CA HIS A 41 -26.53 6.24 12.22
C HIS A 41 -26.45 7.66 11.61
N GLU A 42 -27.29 8.00 10.63
CA GLU A 42 -27.14 9.25 9.85
C GLU A 42 -28.00 10.46 10.30
N ILE A 43 -28.71 10.40 11.44
CA ILE A 43 -29.69 11.46 11.84
C ILE A 43 -29.30 12.28 13.08
N HIS A 44 -28.07 12.19 13.63
CA HIS A 44 -27.74 12.92 14.87
C HIS A 44 -26.44 13.75 14.88
N GLY A 45 -26.26 14.59 13.86
CA GLY A 45 -25.07 15.44 13.75
C GLY A 45 -25.34 16.84 13.19
N GLN A 46 -26.29 17.59 13.75
CA GLN A 46 -26.38 19.04 13.56
C GLN A 46 -26.86 19.68 14.86
N ILE A 47 -26.27 20.84 15.19
CA ILE A 47 -26.53 21.76 16.32
C ILE A 47 -25.61 21.51 17.54
N ILE A 48 -24.58 22.36 17.72
CA ILE A 48 -24.51 23.43 18.73
C ILE A 48 -23.21 24.24 18.53
N GLU A 49 -23.38 25.55 18.45
CA GLU A 49 -22.36 26.61 18.43
C GLU A 49 -21.76 26.87 19.83
N GLU A 50 -20.55 27.41 19.82
CA GLU A 50 -19.95 28.40 20.73
C GLU A 50 -20.48 28.53 22.18
N GLU A 51 -19.62 28.21 23.16
CA GLU A 51 -19.33 29.12 24.30
C GLU A 51 -18.09 28.67 25.08
N ASN A 52 -17.08 29.54 25.11
CA ASN A 52 -16.35 30.12 26.26
C ASN A 52 -15.93 29.26 27.50
N VAL A 53 -14.92 29.79 28.21
CA VAL A 53 -14.48 29.52 29.61
C VAL A 53 -13.14 28.75 29.79
N GLU A 54 -12.08 29.56 29.90
CA GLU A 54 -11.29 29.80 31.12
C GLU A 54 -10.25 28.79 31.64
N GLU A 55 -9.13 29.37 32.09
CA GLU A 55 -7.94 28.77 32.68
C GLU A 55 -8.24 27.89 33.89
N THR A 56 -7.53 26.76 34.05
CA THR A 56 -7.12 26.31 35.39
C THR A 56 -5.83 25.50 35.38
N LYS A 57 -4.98 25.82 36.36
CA LYS A 57 -3.65 25.27 36.64
C LYS A 57 -3.71 23.94 37.39
N GLN A 58 -2.65 23.15 37.16
CA GLN A 58 -1.93 22.26 38.09
C GLN A 58 -2.68 21.12 38.80
N THR A 59 -2.18 19.89 38.61
CA THR A 59 -1.75 19.00 39.71
C THR A 59 -0.82 17.90 39.19
N GLU A 60 0.15 17.52 40.03
CA GLU A 60 1.27 16.59 39.80
C GLU A 60 0.87 15.09 39.99
N PRO A 61 1.80 14.15 40.31
CA PRO A 61 2.33 13.16 39.39
C PRO A 61 1.86 11.73 39.73
N ILE A 62 1.95 10.81 38.76
CA ILE A 62 1.76 9.38 39.04
C ILE A 62 3.04 8.63 38.64
N ASP A 63 3.73 8.17 39.68
CA ASP A 63 4.77 7.15 39.60
C ASP A 63 4.18 5.83 39.10
N ALA A 64 4.77 5.25 38.06
CA ALA A 64 4.64 3.82 37.77
C ALA A 64 5.91 3.27 37.15
N ALA A 65 6.61 2.48 37.95
CA ALA A 65 7.70 1.61 37.55
C ALA A 65 7.23 0.60 36.48
N GLY A 66 8.01 0.44 35.41
CA GLY A 66 7.69 -0.53 34.37
C GLY A 66 8.79 -0.66 33.32
N ASP A 67 9.67 -1.62 33.55
CA ASP A 67 10.30 -2.50 32.57
C ASP A 67 11.19 -1.92 31.44
N ARG A 68 12.50 -2.19 31.58
CA ARG A 68 13.55 -1.86 30.61
C ARG A 68 13.63 -2.93 29.53
N ARG A 69 12.78 -2.84 28.49
CA ARG A 69 13.15 -3.41 27.18
C ARG A 69 14.02 -2.40 26.44
N LYS A 70 15.30 -2.76 26.27
CA LYS A 70 16.26 -2.01 25.45
C LYS A 70 15.82 -2.09 23.99
N THR A 71 15.02 -1.13 23.54
CA THR A 71 14.90 -0.83 22.12
C THR A 71 16.27 -0.37 21.63
N ARG A 72 16.92 -1.25 20.86
CA ARG A 72 18.21 -0.99 20.24
C ARG A 72 17.94 -0.18 18.98
N THR A 73 17.55 1.09 19.14
CA THR A 73 17.40 2.03 18.02
C THR A 73 18.80 2.37 17.52
N ARG A 74 19.35 1.55 16.61
CA ARG A 74 20.60 1.86 15.91
C ARG A 74 20.26 2.93 14.87
N ALA A 75 20.55 4.18 15.22
CA ALA A 75 20.58 5.29 14.29
C ALA A 75 21.56 4.98 13.15
N ASN A 76 21.03 4.73 11.96
CA ASN A 76 21.74 4.77 10.68
C ASN A 76 20.80 5.45 9.67
N ASN A 77 20.55 6.74 9.89
CA ASN A 77 19.76 7.58 9.00
C ASN A 77 20.65 8.63 8.33
N GLU A 78 21.74 8.17 7.69
CA GLU A 78 22.48 9.00 6.74
C GLU A 78 22.85 8.16 5.51
N ILE A 79 22.59 8.75 4.34
CA ILE A 79 23.02 8.34 3.00
C ILE A 79 22.09 7.34 2.29
N LEU A 80 21.03 7.85 1.65
CA LEU A 80 20.73 7.50 0.26
C LEU A 80 19.85 8.57 -0.43
N ASN A 81 20.45 9.72 -0.77
CA ASN A 81 19.83 10.65 -1.72
C ASN A 81 20.15 10.19 -3.15
N THR A 82 19.32 9.30 -3.70
CA THR A 82 19.33 8.98 -5.14
C THR A 82 18.22 9.75 -5.84
N ALA A 83 18.54 10.99 -6.22
CA ALA A 83 17.74 11.76 -7.16
C ALA A 83 17.97 11.23 -8.58
N ASN A 84 16.94 10.68 -9.22
CA ASN A 84 16.93 10.42 -10.67
C ASN A 84 15.53 10.68 -11.25
N VAL A 85 15.32 11.87 -11.80
CA VAL A 85 14.44 12.18 -12.96
C VAL A 85 13.19 11.29 -13.13
N GLU A 86 12.08 11.50 -12.40
CA GLU A 86 10.73 11.06 -12.88
C GLU A 86 9.56 11.87 -12.29
N ASP A 87 9.75 12.72 -11.27
CA ASP A 87 8.67 13.57 -10.75
C ASP A 87 8.50 14.84 -11.60
N ALA A 88 8.12 14.68 -12.86
CA ALA A 88 7.56 15.80 -13.60
C ALA A 88 6.22 16.16 -12.95
N PRO A 89 6.00 17.43 -12.54
CA PRO A 89 4.71 17.84 -12.01
C PRO A 89 3.66 17.57 -13.09
N VAL A 90 2.66 16.76 -12.75
CA VAL A 90 1.48 16.56 -13.60
C VAL A 90 0.74 17.88 -13.63
N THR A 91 1.08 18.73 -14.60
CA THR A 91 0.28 19.88 -14.97
C THR A 91 -1.00 19.33 -15.58
N PHE A 92 -2.03 19.17 -14.74
CA PHE A 92 -3.40 19.10 -15.24
C PHE A 92 -3.59 20.32 -16.12
N ALA A 93 -3.84 20.09 -17.42
CA ALA A 93 -4.22 21.13 -18.34
C ALA A 93 -5.36 21.89 -17.68
N SER A 94 -5.06 23.12 -17.24
CA SER A 94 -6.04 24.02 -16.68
C SER A 94 -7.17 24.08 -17.70
N LEU A 95 -8.37 23.72 -17.26
CA LEU A 95 -9.59 23.95 -18.03
C LEU A 95 -9.49 25.34 -18.65
N PRO A 96 -9.74 25.49 -19.97
CA PRO A 96 -9.64 26.78 -20.61
C PRO A 96 -10.53 27.75 -19.83
N SER A 97 -9.86 28.69 -19.17
CA SER A 97 -10.48 29.90 -18.63
C SER A 97 -11.40 30.43 -19.70
N GLU A 98 -12.66 30.67 -19.36
CA GLU A 98 -13.65 31.35 -20.19
C GLU A 98 -13.10 32.75 -20.50
N ALA A 99 -12.27 32.84 -21.53
CA ALA A 99 -11.87 34.08 -22.14
C ALA A 99 -13.00 34.43 -23.11
N GLU A 100 -13.75 35.47 -22.75
CA GLU A 100 -14.66 36.20 -23.62
C GLU A 100 -13.88 36.69 -24.84
N GLY A 101 -13.81 35.85 -25.87
CA GLY A 101 -13.25 36.16 -27.17
C GLY A 101 -14.39 36.22 -28.17
N GLU A 102 -14.75 37.42 -28.59
CA GLU A 102 -15.55 37.70 -29.79
C GLU A 102 -14.80 37.15 -31.02
N GLY A 103 -14.99 35.87 -31.31
CA GLY A 103 -14.44 35.18 -32.47
C GLY A 103 -15.57 34.82 -33.42
N GLU A 104 -15.49 35.34 -34.63
CA GLU A 104 -16.41 35.09 -35.74
C GLU A 104 -16.76 33.61 -35.86
N GLU A 105 -18.06 33.32 -35.85
CA GLU A 105 -18.63 31.99 -36.01
C GLU A 105 -18.35 31.47 -37.43
N GLU A 106 -17.19 30.81 -37.62
CA GLU A 106 -17.07 29.84 -38.71
C GLU A 106 -17.97 28.66 -38.37
N GLU A 107 -19.20 28.71 -38.88
CA GLU A 107 -20.11 27.57 -38.92
C GLU A 107 -19.46 26.43 -39.70
N VAL A 108 -18.71 25.57 -39.00
CA VAL A 108 -18.34 24.26 -39.51
C VAL A 108 -19.63 23.47 -39.65
N ASN A 109 -20.19 23.46 -40.86
CA ASN A 109 -21.40 22.77 -41.23
C ASN A 109 -21.14 21.26 -41.26
N ILE A 110 -20.94 20.67 -40.07
CA ILE A 110 -20.80 19.23 -39.87
C ILE A 110 -22.18 18.64 -40.16
N SER A 111 -22.27 17.89 -41.26
CA SER A 111 -23.52 17.27 -41.68
C SER A 111 -24.09 16.40 -40.55
N LYS A 112 -25.37 16.57 -40.23
CA LYS A 112 -26.05 15.78 -39.19
C LYS A 112 -25.91 14.26 -39.41
N GLU A 113 -25.74 13.82 -40.66
CA GLU A 113 -25.44 12.43 -41.02
C GLU A 113 -24.10 11.92 -40.46
N GLU A 114 -23.04 12.74 -40.43
CA GLU A 114 -21.72 12.35 -39.93
C GLU A 114 -21.74 12.17 -38.40
N VAL A 115 -22.40 13.08 -37.69
CA VAL A 115 -22.60 12.98 -36.23
C VAL A 115 -23.38 11.70 -35.85
N ILE A 116 -24.37 11.30 -36.67
CA ILE A 116 -25.15 10.07 -36.44
C ILE A 116 -24.34 8.80 -36.76
N LYS A 117 -23.48 8.83 -37.80
CA LYS A 117 -22.57 7.71 -38.11
C LYS A 117 -21.53 7.50 -37.00
N GLU A 118 -21.09 8.57 -36.36
CA GLU A 118 -20.07 8.52 -35.31
C GLU A 118 -20.64 8.06 -33.96
N ARG A 119 -21.89 8.43 -33.64
CA ARG A 119 -22.62 7.93 -32.46
C ARG A 119 -22.79 6.41 -32.45
N ARG A 120 -22.82 5.76 -33.62
CA ARG A 120 -22.95 4.29 -33.74
C ARG A 120 -21.65 3.52 -33.46
N LYS A 121 -20.52 4.21 -33.23
CA LYS A 121 -19.22 3.55 -32.96
C LYS A 121 -18.86 3.46 -31.47
N LYS A 122 -19.57 4.19 -30.59
CA LYS A 122 -19.31 4.15 -29.13
C LYS A 122 -20.02 2.95 -28.50
N ARG A 123 -19.27 2.12 -27.77
CA ARG A 123 -19.80 0.97 -27.01
C ARG A 123 -20.03 1.40 -25.56
N LEU A 124 -21.10 0.90 -24.94
CA LEU A 124 -21.36 1.10 -23.51
C LEU A 124 -20.35 0.29 -22.68
N ALA A 125 -19.74 0.92 -21.67
CA ALA A 125 -18.66 0.34 -20.88
C ALA A 125 -19.02 0.18 -19.40
N THR A 126 -20.13 -0.48 -19.08
CA THR A 126 -20.68 -0.54 -17.71
C THR A 126 -19.72 -1.08 -16.62
N LYS A 127 -18.71 -1.89 -16.99
CA LYS A 127 -17.73 -2.44 -16.04
C LYS A 127 -16.53 -1.54 -15.80
N ILE A 128 -16.22 -0.61 -16.71
CA ILE A 128 -15.06 0.27 -16.57
C ILE A 128 -15.37 1.49 -15.70
N ASP A 129 -16.65 1.87 -15.61
CA ASP A 129 -17.10 3.03 -14.85
C ASP A 129 -16.73 2.90 -13.35
N LYS A 130 -16.90 1.71 -12.77
CA LYS A 130 -16.49 1.45 -11.37
C LYS A 130 -14.98 1.56 -11.19
N LEU A 131 -14.17 1.16 -12.18
CA LEU A 131 -12.71 1.29 -12.11
C LEU A 131 -12.28 2.74 -12.18
N PHE A 132 -12.92 3.56 -13.04
CA PHE A 132 -12.63 4.99 -13.11
C PHE A 132 -13.03 5.72 -11.82
N LEU A 133 -14.14 5.34 -11.19
CA LEU A 133 -14.52 5.91 -9.90
C LEU A 133 -13.49 5.60 -8.80
N MET A 134 -13.06 4.34 -8.67
CA MET A 134 -12.03 3.96 -7.70
C MET A 134 -10.68 4.65 -7.99
N LEU A 135 -10.32 4.82 -9.26
CA LEU A 135 -9.12 5.56 -9.65
C LEU A 135 -9.22 7.04 -9.26
N TYR A 136 -10.38 7.65 -9.44
CA TYR A 136 -10.64 9.04 -9.05
C TYR A 136 -10.51 9.23 -7.53
N GLU A 137 -11.06 8.30 -6.74
CA GLU A 137 -10.92 8.29 -5.28
C GLU A 137 -9.46 8.13 -4.84
N ASP A 138 -8.73 7.20 -5.46
CA ASP A 138 -7.31 6.97 -5.20
C ASP A 138 -6.47 8.24 -5.47
N LEU A 139 -6.72 8.92 -6.60
CA LEU A 139 -6.03 10.17 -6.95
C LEU A 139 -6.35 11.30 -5.96
N ASN A 140 -7.61 11.44 -5.53
CA ASN A 140 -7.98 12.45 -4.54
C ASN A 140 -7.34 12.20 -3.17
N LEU A 141 -7.27 10.93 -2.75
CA LEU A 141 -6.63 10.55 -1.50
C LEU A 141 -5.12 10.83 -1.55
N LEU A 142 -4.48 10.56 -2.69
CA LEU A 142 -3.07 10.88 -2.92
C LEU A 142 -2.81 12.38 -2.84
N ILE A 143 -3.62 13.20 -3.51
CA ILE A 143 -3.49 14.67 -3.48
C ILE A 143 -3.67 15.21 -2.06
N THR A 144 -4.67 14.72 -1.34
CA THR A 144 -4.90 15.09 0.07
C THR A 144 -3.67 14.80 0.92
N TRP A 145 -3.10 13.59 0.79
CA TRP A 145 -1.87 13.22 1.50
C TRP A 145 -0.67 14.11 1.11
N GLU A 146 -0.44 14.39 -0.17
CA GLU A 146 0.65 15.28 -0.59
C GLU A 146 0.49 16.70 -0.04
N ASN A 147 -0.74 17.22 0.04
CA ASN A 147 -1.03 18.52 0.62
C ASN A 147 -0.81 18.54 2.14
N GLU A 148 -1.16 17.46 2.86
CA GLU A 148 -0.84 17.30 4.28
C GLU A 148 0.67 17.30 4.51
N GLU A 149 1.46 16.62 3.67
CA GLU A 149 2.93 16.63 3.80
C GLU A 149 3.53 18.01 3.53
N LYS A 150 3.00 18.77 2.56
CA LYS A 150 3.41 20.15 2.29
C LYS A 150 3.09 21.07 3.47
N LYS A 151 1.86 20.99 3.99
CA LYS A 151 1.43 21.76 5.17
C LYS A 151 2.32 21.46 6.38
N LYS A 152 2.63 20.19 6.62
CA LYS A 152 3.56 19.77 7.69
C LYS A 152 4.95 20.40 7.54
N ALA A 153 5.46 20.50 6.31
CA ALA A 153 6.76 21.12 6.04
C ALA A 153 6.73 22.64 6.26
N GLU A 154 5.64 23.31 5.87
CA GLU A 154 5.43 24.75 6.03
C GLU A 154 5.29 25.15 7.51
N GLU A 155 4.52 24.38 8.29
CA GLU A 155 4.28 24.65 9.71
C GLU A 155 5.47 24.30 10.61
N GLN A 156 6.52 23.68 10.06
CA GLN A 156 7.70 23.19 10.80
C GLN A 156 7.33 22.37 12.05
N ALA A 157 6.18 21.70 12.01
CA ALA A 157 5.64 20.92 13.10
C ALA A 157 5.78 19.42 12.77
N PRO A 158 6.97 18.82 13.00
CA PRO A 158 7.23 17.43 12.65
C PRO A 158 6.30 16.44 13.37
N ASP A 159 5.76 16.84 14.53
CA ASP A 159 4.89 16.03 15.37
C ASP A 159 3.40 16.30 15.18
N ALA A 160 3.02 17.29 14.36
CA ALA A 160 1.61 17.65 14.13
C ALA A 160 0.76 16.47 13.59
N PHE A 161 1.41 15.50 12.96
CA PHE A 161 0.75 14.33 12.39
C PHE A 161 1.48 13.04 12.77
N ASN A 162 1.31 12.62 14.02
CA ASN A 162 1.79 11.32 14.47
C ASN A 162 0.83 10.20 14.05
N TYR A 163 0.75 9.93 12.75
CA TYR A 163 -0.07 8.83 12.23
C TYR A 163 0.45 7.48 12.71
N ASN A 164 -0.46 6.51 12.90
CA ASN A 164 -0.11 5.13 13.20
C ASN A 164 0.64 4.47 12.02
N GLY A 165 1.50 3.49 12.28
CA GLY A 165 2.27 2.77 11.24
C GLY A 165 1.38 2.14 10.17
N ILE A 166 0.19 1.65 10.55
CA ILE A 166 -0.78 1.09 9.61
C ILE A 166 -1.26 2.11 8.55
N VAL A 167 -1.41 3.39 8.93
CA VAL A 167 -1.82 4.45 7.99
C VAL A 167 -0.76 4.61 6.90
N TRP A 168 0.52 4.54 7.28
CA TRP A 168 1.63 4.58 6.32
C TRP A 168 1.68 3.36 5.41
N VAL A 169 1.33 2.17 5.92
CA VAL A 169 1.19 0.98 5.06
C VAL A 169 0.10 1.19 4.00
N HIS A 170 -1.05 1.77 4.38
CA HIS A 170 -2.14 2.08 3.44
C HIS A 170 -1.74 3.15 2.42
N ARG A 171 -1.04 4.19 2.84
CA ARG A 171 -0.47 5.22 1.94
C ARG A 171 0.52 4.61 0.95
N GLY A 172 1.36 3.68 1.40
CA GLY A 172 2.26 2.92 0.53
C GLY A 172 1.50 2.12 -0.53
N LYS A 173 0.48 1.36 -0.11
CA LYS A 173 -0.39 0.59 -1.03
C LYS A 173 -1.08 1.49 -2.06
N LEU A 174 -1.60 2.63 -1.62
CA LEU A 174 -2.22 3.63 -2.50
C LEU A 174 -1.23 4.13 -3.56
N ALA A 175 -0.02 4.52 -3.14
CA ALA A 175 1.01 5.00 -4.06
C ALA A 175 1.42 3.92 -5.08
N GLU A 176 1.48 2.65 -4.68
CA GLU A 176 1.74 1.54 -5.61
C GLU A 176 0.63 1.35 -6.64
N ARG A 177 -0.64 1.45 -6.22
CA ARG A 177 -1.79 1.36 -7.16
C ARG A 177 -1.73 2.47 -8.23
N ILE A 178 -1.29 3.67 -7.85
CA ILE A 178 -1.12 4.82 -8.76
C ILE A 178 0.25 4.80 -9.45
N SER A 179 1.04 3.73 -9.28
CA SER A 179 2.37 3.56 -9.89
C SER A 179 3.41 4.63 -9.49
N ARG A 180 3.28 5.23 -8.30
CA ARG A 180 4.26 6.17 -7.72
C ARG A 180 5.20 5.44 -6.75
N LYS A 181 6.14 4.65 -7.29
CA LYS A 181 7.04 3.77 -6.50
C LYS A 181 7.86 4.50 -5.44
N ARG A 182 8.35 5.71 -5.72
CA ARG A 182 9.12 6.52 -4.75
C ARG A 182 8.30 6.93 -3.53
N LEU A 183 7.06 7.33 -3.78
CA LEU A 183 6.17 7.74 -2.72
C LEU A 183 5.73 6.53 -1.88
N ALA A 184 5.55 5.37 -2.53
CA ALA A 184 5.33 4.10 -1.85
C ALA A 184 6.52 3.73 -0.94
N GLU A 185 7.74 3.80 -1.46
CA GLU A 185 8.97 3.57 -0.69
C GLU A 185 9.04 4.49 0.54
N LYS A 186 8.81 5.79 0.36
CA LYS A 186 8.80 6.77 1.45
C LYS A 186 7.77 6.42 2.52
N ALA A 187 6.55 6.03 2.12
CA ALA A 187 5.52 5.64 3.06
C ALA A 187 5.87 4.35 3.80
N TYR A 188 6.41 3.35 3.11
CA TYR A 188 6.85 2.11 3.74
C TYR A 188 8.02 2.32 4.70
N ARG A 189 8.97 3.21 4.38
CA ARG A 189 10.02 3.65 5.32
C ARG A 189 9.43 4.29 6.59
N ASN A 190 8.45 5.18 6.44
CA ASN A 190 7.73 5.77 7.58
C ASN A 190 6.94 4.73 8.39
N ALA A 191 6.46 3.65 7.75
CA ALA A 191 5.78 2.57 8.44
C ALA A 191 6.74 1.73 9.29
N ILE A 192 7.92 1.37 8.77
CA ILE A 192 8.92 0.58 9.53
C ILE A 192 9.49 1.36 10.72
N GLU A 193 9.62 2.68 10.61
CA GLU A 193 10.05 3.54 11.73
C GLU A 193 9.10 3.49 12.92
N ARG A 194 7.84 3.09 12.69
CA ARG A 194 6.80 3.00 13.73
C ARG A 194 6.62 1.58 14.28
N GLY A 195 7.16 0.58 13.62
CA GLY A 195 7.07 -0.81 14.05
C GLY A 195 7.33 -1.81 12.94
N PHE A 196 7.72 -3.02 13.33
CA PHE A 196 7.96 -4.10 12.38
C PHE A 196 6.65 -4.49 11.68
N SER A 197 6.71 -4.60 10.35
CA SER A 197 5.64 -5.18 9.54
C SER A 197 6.26 -5.98 8.41
N LEU A 198 6.07 -7.30 8.44
CA LEU A 198 6.60 -8.21 7.42
C LEU A 198 6.13 -7.81 6.01
N TYR A 199 4.88 -7.36 5.89
CA TYR A 199 4.31 -6.89 4.63
C TYR A 199 5.08 -5.69 4.09
N THR A 200 5.39 -4.70 4.94
CA THR A 200 6.13 -3.50 4.55
C THR A 200 7.55 -3.83 4.11
N TRP A 201 8.26 -4.69 4.85
CA TRP A 201 9.60 -5.15 4.46
C TRP A 201 9.61 -5.92 3.14
N TYR A 202 8.60 -6.78 2.93
CA TYR A 202 8.40 -7.46 1.65
C TYR A 202 8.21 -6.48 0.49
N ARG A 203 7.34 -5.46 0.65
CA ARG A 203 7.14 -4.45 -0.41
C ARG A 203 8.39 -3.60 -0.66
N LEU A 204 9.13 -3.23 0.38
CA LEU A 204 10.42 -2.54 0.23
C LEU A 204 11.44 -3.40 -0.49
N LEU A 205 11.54 -4.70 -0.17
CA LEU A 205 12.42 -5.63 -0.87
C LEU A 205 12.10 -5.70 -2.36
N ASP A 206 10.80 -5.76 -2.71
CA ASP A 206 10.31 -5.75 -4.10
C ASP A 206 10.77 -4.46 -4.82
N ILE A 207 10.47 -3.29 -4.25
CA ILE A 207 10.86 -1.97 -4.81
C ILE A 207 12.40 -1.85 -4.97
N TYR A 208 13.18 -2.31 -3.98
CA TYR A 208 14.64 -2.25 -4.04
C TYR A 208 15.24 -3.23 -5.03
N SER A 209 14.59 -4.38 -5.25
CA SER A 209 15.02 -5.35 -6.25
C SER A 209 14.83 -4.80 -7.66
N GLU A 210 13.74 -4.08 -7.92
CA GLU A 210 13.46 -3.43 -9.20
C GLU A 210 14.40 -2.25 -9.47
N THR A 211 14.79 -1.51 -8.43
CA THR A 211 15.74 -0.39 -8.54
C THR A 211 17.21 -0.83 -8.53
N TYR A 212 17.47 -2.14 -8.45
CA TYR A 212 18.81 -2.75 -8.40
C TYR A 212 19.70 -2.18 -7.29
N ASN A 213 19.15 -1.96 -6.10
CA ASN A 213 19.92 -1.54 -4.94
C ASN A 213 20.28 -2.74 -4.04
N PRO A 214 21.43 -3.43 -4.27
CA PRO A 214 21.77 -4.64 -3.53
C PRO A 214 21.93 -4.39 -2.04
N LYS A 215 22.43 -3.21 -1.63
CA LYS A 215 22.62 -2.87 -0.22
C LYS A 215 21.27 -2.81 0.49
N ALA A 216 20.33 -2.06 -0.06
CA ALA A 216 19.00 -1.91 0.53
C ALA A 216 18.24 -3.24 0.59
N CYS A 217 18.34 -4.08 -0.46
CA CYS A 217 17.77 -5.42 -0.43
C CYS A 217 18.37 -6.30 0.67
N LEU A 218 19.70 -6.28 0.86
CA LEU A 218 20.36 -7.05 1.91
C LEU A 218 19.93 -6.60 3.31
N VAL A 219 19.74 -5.29 3.53
CA VAL A 219 19.16 -4.78 4.79
C VAL A 219 17.76 -5.37 4.99
N CYS A 220 16.88 -5.29 3.99
CA CYS A 220 15.53 -5.84 4.13
C CYS A 220 15.53 -7.34 4.45
N VAL A 221 16.39 -8.12 3.79
CA VAL A 221 16.50 -9.56 4.08
C VAL A 221 17.02 -9.81 5.50
N ALA A 222 18.05 -9.08 5.94
CA ALA A 222 18.58 -9.20 7.29
C ALA A 222 17.52 -8.89 8.36
N GLU A 223 16.81 -7.77 8.23
CA GLU A 223 15.76 -7.35 9.18
C GLU A 223 14.59 -8.35 9.22
N ILE A 224 14.26 -8.98 8.09
CA ILE A 224 13.24 -10.05 8.06
C ILE A 224 13.72 -11.30 8.79
N LEU A 225 15.00 -11.67 8.64
CA LEU A 225 15.57 -12.84 9.30
C LEU A 225 15.71 -12.60 10.81
N ASP A 226 16.23 -11.44 11.22
CA ASP A 226 16.36 -11.06 12.62
C ASP A 226 15.00 -11.12 13.36
N GLN A 227 13.94 -10.60 12.73
CA GLN A 227 12.60 -10.72 13.32
C GLN A 227 12.11 -12.17 13.38
N ALA A 228 12.42 -13.00 12.39
CA ALA A 228 12.03 -14.40 12.42
C ALA A 228 12.75 -15.17 13.54
N ASP A 229 14.00 -14.82 13.82
CA ASP A 229 14.75 -15.37 14.95
C ASP A 229 14.15 -14.91 16.29
N ASP A 230 13.76 -13.63 16.40
CA ASP A 230 13.04 -13.09 17.55
C ASP A 230 11.67 -13.77 17.78
N ASP A 231 11.00 -14.19 16.70
CA ASP A 231 9.76 -14.97 16.73
C ASP A 231 9.99 -16.46 17.08
N GLY A 232 11.25 -16.87 17.27
CA GLY A 232 11.64 -18.23 17.67
C GLY A 232 11.79 -19.21 16.50
N ILE A 233 11.91 -18.72 15.26
CA ILE A 233 12.13 -19.55 14.08
C ILE A 233 13.64 -19.85 13.96
N GLU A 234 14.17 -20.68 14.86
CA GLU A 234 15.62 -20.88 15.01
C GLU A 234 16.35 -21.43 13.77
N LYS A 235 15.64 -22.08 12.83
CA LYS A 235 16.27 -22.74 11.67
C LYS A 235 15.37 -22.72 10.44
N PHE A 236 15.74 -21.91 9.47
CA PHE A 236 15.25 -22.05 8.10
C PHE A 236 15.93 -23.23 7.40
N THR A 237 15.20 -24.33 7.21
CA THR A 237 15.66 -25.40 6.29
C THR A 237 15.74 -24.90 4.86
N LYS A 238 14.85 -23.96 4.51
CA LYS A 238 14.80 -23.26 3.24
C LYS A 238 14.22 -21.86 3.46
N LEU A 239 14.82 -20.85 2.81
CA LEU A 239 14.25 -19.51 2.78
C LEU A 239 12.91 -19.50 2.02
N PRO A 240 11.95 -18.64 2.40
CA PRO A 240 10.77 -18.41 1.59
C PRO A 240 11.14 -18.08 0.14
N TYR A 241 10.42 -18.66 -0.82
CA TYR A 241 10.75 -18.57 -2.26
C TYR A 241 10.91 -17.12 -2.76
N TRP A 242 10.12 -16.19 -2.23
CA TRP A 242 10.19 -14.78 -2.61
C TRP A 242 11.50 -14.11 -2.16
N ILE A 243 12.04 -14.45 -0.98
CA ILE A 243 13.37 -13.99 -0.54
C ILE A 243 14.45 -14.65 -1.39
N GLU A 244 14.36 -15.98 -1.52
CA GLU A 244 15.34 -16.79 -2.25
C GLU A 244 15.50 -16.31 -3.71
N SER A 245 14.38 -16.02 -4.38
CA SER A 245 14.36 -15.50 -5.75
C SER A 245 15.07 -14.14 -5.87
N VAL A 246 14.82 -13.21 -4.94
CA VAL A 246 15.47 -11.89 -4.95
C VAL A 246 16.96 -12.02 -4.69
N VAL A 247 17.38 -12.85 -3.73
CA VAL A 247 18.80 -13.11 -3.44
C VAL A 247 19.50 -13.72 -4.65
N TYR A 248 18.90 -14.73 -5.29
CA TYR A 248 19.48 -15.31 -6.51
C TYR A 248 19.58 -14.29 -7.64
N HIS A 249 18.58 -13.43 -7.81
CA HIS A 249 18.63 -12.36 -8.79
C HIS A 249 19.78 -11.38 -8.50
N LEU A 250 19.94 -10.96 -7.24
CA LEU A 250 21.04 -10.08 -6.82
C LEU A 250 22.42 -10.71 -7.06
N VAL A 251 22.57 -12.01 -6.74
CA VAL A 251 23.81 -12.76 -6.97
C VAL A 251 24.09 -12.92 -8.45
N ALA A 252 23.07 -13.17 -9.28
CA ALA A 252 23.22 -13.29 -10.72
C ALA A 252 23.67 -11.96 -11.37
N VAL A 253 23.12 -10.82 -10.92
CA VAL A 253 23.43 -9.50 -11.46
C VAL A 253 24.78 -8.97 -10.97
N ASN A 254 25.09 -9.08 -9.67
CA ASN A 254 26.27 -8.46 -9.07
C ASN A 254 27.46 -9.42 -8.91
N GLY A 255 27.21 -10.74 -8.97
CA GLY A 255 28.18 -11.78 -8.68
C GLY A 255 28.31 -12.07 -7.18
N LEU A 256 28.51 -13.36 -6.85
CA LEU A 256 28.58 -13.84 -5.46
C LEU A 256 29.65 -13.14 -4.63
N LYS A 257 30.84 -12.88 -5.20
CA LYS A 257 31.95 -12.23 -4.48
C LYS A 257 31.60 -10.79 -4.06
N ALA A 258 30.85 -10.06 -4.89
CA ALA A 258 30.45 -8.70 -4.59
C ALA A 258 29.40 -8.67 -3.47
N ILE A 259 28.40 -9.55 -3.55
CA ILE A 259 27.38 -9.70 -2.51
C ILE A 259 28.02 -10.08 -1.16
N VAL A 260 28.89 -11.10 -1.14
CA VAL A 260 29.61 -11.48 0.09
C VAL A 260 30.39 -10.30 0.66
N LYS A 261 31.11 -9.54 -0.17
CA LYS A 261 31.85 -8.34 0.26
C LYS A 261 30.92 -7.30 0.88
N LEU A 262 29.78 -7.01 0.24
CA LEU A 262 28.78 -6.08 0.75
C LEU A 262 28.20 -6.53 2.09
N THR A 263 27.88 -7.81 2.23
CA THR A 263 27.42 -8.39 3.51
C THR A 263 28.44 -8.15 4.62
N LYS A 264 29.75 -8.30 4.34
CA LYS A 264 30.82 -8.00 5.31
C LYS A 264 30.90 -6.51 5.66
N GLU A 265 30.88 -5.66 4.63
CA GLU A 265 30.96 -4.20 4.79
C GLU A 265 29.81 -3.64 5.63
N MET A 266 28.66 -4.31 5.61
CA MET A 266 27.46 -3.93 6.35
C MET A 266 27.35 -4.57 7.74
N GLU A 267 28.34 -5.37 8.15
CA GLU A 267 28.35 -6.08 9.44
C GLU A 267 27.14 -7.03 9.64
N LEU A 268 26.59 -7.57 8.55
CA LEU A 268 25.43 -8.49 8.59
C LEU A 268 25.83 -9.94 8.89
N GLU A 269 27.10 -10.19 9.25
CA GLU A 269 27.60 -11.55 9.57
C GLU A 269 27.07 -12.07 10.92
N ASP A 270 26.50 -11.20 11.75
CA ASP A 270 26.00 -11.53 13.09
C ASP A 270 24.51 -11.95 13.13
N CYS A 271 23.78 -11.83 12.01
CA CYS A 271 22.43 -12.38 11.85
C CYS A 271 22.57 -13.92 11.76
N ARG A 272 22.13 -14.66 12.80
CA ARG A 272 22.49 -16.07 13.03
C ARG A 272 21.38 -17.04 12.71
#